data_AF-A0A950LUU5-F1
#
_entry.id   AF-A0A950LUU5-F1
#
_cell.length_a   1.000
_cell.length_b   1.000
_cell.length_c   1.000
_cell.angle_alpha   90.00
_cell.angle_beta   90.00
_cell.angle_gamma   90.00
#
_symmetry.space_group_name_H-M   'P 1'
#
loop_
_entity.id
_entity.type
_entity.pdbx_description
1 polymer ?
#
loop_
_entity_poly.entity_id
_entity_poly.type
_entity_poly.pdbx_seq_one_letter_code
_entity_poly.pdbx_strand_id
1 'polypeptide(L)'
;MTTSQDQLVEALRASLKENERLRRQHARSAAVSTEPIAIIAMGCRFPGGVCSPEDLWRLVADGVDAMSGFPEDRGWDLAGLYDPDPERAGKSYVRAGGFL
;
A
#
# COMPACT_ATOMS: atom_id res chain seq x y z
N MET A 1 49.91 -20.16 -31.47
CA MET A 1 50.23 -20.73 -30.15
C MET A 1 49.02 -21.56 -29.72
N THR A 2 49.10 -22.87 -29.86
CA THR A 2 48.01 -23.80 -29.50
C THR A 2 47.95 -23.92 -27.99
N THR A 3 46.84 -23.51 -27.38
CA THR A 3 46.58 -23.66 -25.94
C THR A 3 46.68 -25.12 -25.54
N SER A 4 47.42 -25.43 -24.47
CA SER A 4 47.54 -26.80 -23.96
C SER A 4 46.20 -27.29 -23.39
N GLN A 5 45.93 -28.59 -23.52
CA GLN A 5 44.73 -29.23 -22.95
C GLN A 5 44.59 -28.95 -21.44
N ASP A 6 45.69 -28.90 -20.70
CA ASP A 6 45.68 -28.61 -19.25
C ASP A 6 45.24 -27.17 -18.96
N GLN A 7 45.66 -26.22 -19.80
CA GLN A 7 45.25 -24.81 -19.66
C GLN A 7 43.75 -24.65 -19.93
N LEU A 8 43.21 -25.41 -20.89
CA LEU A 8 41.77 -25.44 -21.17
C LEU A 8 40.99 -26.04 -19.99
N VAL A 9 41.48 -27.14 -19.41
CA VAL A 9 40.83 -27.79 -18.26
C VAL A 9 40.80 -26.86 -17.04
N GLU A 10 41.91 -26.17 -16.75
CA GLU A 10 41.97 -25.26 -15.60
C GLU A 10 41.11 -24.01 -15.81
N ALA A 11 41.13 -23.43 -17.02
CA ALA A 11 40.25 -22.30 -17.36
C ALA A 11 38.77 -22.68 -17.28
N LEU A 12 38.39 -23.88 -17.75
CA LEU A 12 37.03 -24.39 -17.65
C LEU A 12 36.62 -24.59 -16.19
N ARG A 13 37.49 -25.18 -15.35
CA ARG A 13 37.24 -25.37 -13.92
C ARG A 13 37.03 -24.04 -13.20
N ALA A 14 37.86 -23.04 -13.48
CA ALA A 14 37.71 -21.69 -12.94
C ALA A 14 36.38 -21.06 -13.36
N SER A 15 36.02 -21.18 -14.64
CA SER A 15 34.78 -20.64 -15.19
C SER A 15 33.52 -21.29 -14.59
N LEU A 16 33.54 -22.61 -14.38
CA LEU A 16 32.42 -23.32 -13.75
C LEU A 16 32.19 -22.89 -12.30
N LYS A 17 33.27 -22.72 -11.52
CA LYS A 17 33.19 -22.19 -10.15
C LYS A 17 32.59 -20.78 -10.11
N GLU A 18 33.00 -19.93 -11.04
CA GLU A 18 32.46 -18.56 -11.12
C GLU A 18 30.99 -18.54 -11.55
N ASN A 19 30.59 -19.40 -12.50
CA ASN A 19 29.19 -19.49 -12.90
C ASN A 19 28.30 -19.95 -11.73
N GLU A 20 28.76 -20.92 -10.94
CA GLU A 20 28.05 -21.36 -9.74
C GLU A 20 27.93 -20.22 -8.71
N ARG A 21 29.00 -19.45 -8.49
CA ARG A 21 28.98 -18.28 -7.60
C ARG A 21 27.93 -17.25 -8.04
N LEU A 22 27.93 -16.91 -9.33
CA LEU A 22 27.01 -15.93 -9.90
C LEU A 22 25.55 -16.43 -9.85
N ARG A 23 25.31 -17.72 -10.13
CA ARG A 23 23.97 -18.32 -10.00
C ARG A 23 23.45 -18.24 -8.57
N ARG A 24 24.29 -18.52 -7.57
CA ARG A 24 23.92 -18.39 -6.14
C ARG A 24 23.62 -16.94 -5.77
N GLN A 25 24.44 -15.99 -6.22
CA GLN A 25 24.21 -14.57 -5.99
C GLN A 25 22.89 -14.11 -6.62
N HIS A 26 22.63 -14.49 -7.87
CA HIS A 26 21.39 -14.15 -8.57
C HIS A 26 20.17 -14.77 -7.89
N ALA A 27 20.23 -16.05 -7.50
CA ALA A 27 19.16 -16.72 -6.76
C ALA A 27 18.88 -16.02 -5.42
N ARG A 28 19.92 -15.58 -4.70
CA ARG A 28 19.77 -14.82 -3.46
C ARG A 28 19.13 -13.45 -3.71
N SER A 29 19.59 -12.69 -4.70
CA SER A 29 19.00 -11.39 -5.03
C SER A 29 17.55 -11.53 -5.47
N ALA A 30 17.22 -12.56 -6.26
CA ALA A 30 15.86 -12.88 -6.64
C ALA A 30 15.01 -13.22 -5.40
N ALA A 31 15.50 -14.07 -4.51
CA ALA A 31 14.79 -14.44 -3.28
C ALA A 31 14.51 -13.24 -2.37
N VAL A 32 15.47 -12.31 -2.21
CA VAL A 32 15.29 -11.06 -1.46
C VAL A 32 14.27 -10.15 -2.15
N SER A 33 14.34 -10.04 -3.48
CA SER A 33 13.40 -9.22 -4.26
C SER A 33 11.96 -9.71 -4.18
N THR A 34 11.77 -11.02 -4.06
CA THR A 34 10.45 -11.65 -3.98
C THR A 34 10.12 -12.17 -2.58
N GLU A 35 10.82 -11.70 -1.54
CA GLU A 35 10.57 -12.14 -0.17
C GLU A 35 9.16 -11.67 0.26
N PRO A 36 8.26 -12.59 0.62
CA PRO A 36 6.91 -12.21 1.03
C PRO A 36 6.94 -11.39 2.32
N ILE A 37 6.19 -10.28 2.34
CA ILE A 37 6.05 -9.44 3.54
C ILE A 37 4.79 -9.86 4.31
N ALA A 38 4.97 -10.20 5.58
CA ALA A 38 3.85 -10.55 6.47
C ALA A 38 3.16 -9.29 7.02
N ILE A 39 1.84 -9.21 6.85
CA ILE A 39 0.99 -8.25 7.58
C ILE A 39 0.64 -8.89 8.92
N ILE A 40 1.26 -8.41 10.00
CA ILE A 40 1.12 -9.03 11.34
C ILE A 40 0.08 -8.37 12.24
N ALA A 41 -0.37 -7.16 11.90
CA ALA A 41 -1.36 -6.41 12.66
C ALA A 41 -2.03 -5.32 11.79
N MET A 42 -3.21 -4.87 12.21
CA MET A 42 -3.97 -3.77 11.60
C MET A 42 -4.66 -2.95 12.70
N GLY A 43 -4.95 -1.68 12.43
CA GLY A 43 -5.72 -0.80 13.30
C GLY A 43 -6.22 0.42 12.54
N CYS A 44 -7.40 0.93 12.89
CA CYS A 44 -8.01 2.05 12.16
C CYS A 44 -9.01 2.87 12.98
N ARG A 45 -9.32 4.06 12.47
CA ARG A 45 -10.49 4.87 12.79
C ARG A 45 -11.08 5.34 11.47
N PHE A 46 -12.36 5.05 11.25
CA PHE A 46 -13.09 5.44 10.03
C PHE A 46 -14.47 6.01 10.39
N PRO A 47 -15.13 6.71 9.45
CA PRO A 47 -16.50 7.19 9.64
C PRO A 47 -17.48 6.07 10.00
N GLY A 48 -18.63 6.46 10.57
CA GLY A 48 -19.63 5.49 11.04
C GLY A 48 -19.26 4.81 12.36
N GLY A 49 -18.36 5.41 13.14
CA GLY A 49 -17.97 4.91 14.47
C GLY A 49 -16.97 3.74 14.45
N VAL A 50 -16.36 3.45 13.29
CA VAL A 50 -15.43 2.33 13.12
C VAL A 50 -14.15 2.56 13.92
N CYS A 51 -13.89 1.69 14.89
CA CYS A 51 -12.74 1.78 15.79
C CYS A 51 -11.80 0.57 15.72
N SER A 52 -12.08 -0.39 14.85
CA SER A 52 -11.20 -1.53 14.60
C SER A 52 -11.37 -2.11 13.18
N PRO A 53 -10.45 -2.97 12.72
CA PRO A 53 -10.62 -3.71 11.47
C PRO A 53 -11.90 -4.56 11.44
N GLU A 54 -12.34 -5.08 12.58
CA GLU A 54 -13.59 -5.85 12.71
C GLU A 54 -14.82 -4.97 12.51
N ASP A 55 -14.81 -3.76 13.06
CA ASP A 55 -15.89 -2.78 12.84
C ASP A 55 -15.96 -2.39 11.36
N LEU A 56 -14.81 -2.17 10.72
CA LEU A 56 -14.75 -1.89 9.28
C LEU A 56 -15.32 -3.06 8.47
N TRP A 57 -14.95 -4.29 8.83
CA TRP A 57 -15.45 -5.48 8.15
C TRP A 57 -16.98 -5.59 8.25
N ARG A 58 -17.55 -5.35 9.43
CA ARG A 58 -19.02 -5.35 9.62
C ARG A 58 -19.69 -4.30 8.75
N LEU A 59 -19.20 -3.06 8.75
CA LEU A 59 -19.72 -1.98 7.92
C LEU A 59 -19.78 -2.37 6.44
N VAL A 60 -18.69 -2.94 5.92
CA VAL A 60 -18.62 -3.38 4.51
C VAL A 60 -19.53 -4.57 4.24
N ALA A 61 -19.52 -5.57 5.13
CA ALA A 61 -20.32 -6.79 4.98
C ALA A 61 -21.83 -6.49 5.02
N ASP A 62 -22.24 -5.55 5.87
CA ASP A 62 -23.63 -5.12 6.01
C ASP A 62 -24.03 -4.06 4.96
N GLY A 63 -23.08 -3.57 4.15
CA GLY A 63 -23.32 -2.59 3.10
C GLY A 63 -23.74 -1.20 3.64
N VAL A 64 -23.26 -0.84 4.83
CA VAL A 64 -23.66 0.40 5.51
C VAL A 64 -22.97 1.61 4.88
N ASP A 65 -23.75 2.63 4.54
CA ASP A 65 -23.24 3.95 4.18
C ASP A 65 -22.92 4.76 5.45
N ALA A 66 -21.65 5.15 5.61
CA ALA A 66 -21.15 5.89 6.76
C ALA A 66 -21.09 7.41 6.54
N MET A 67 -21.73 7.91 5.49
CA MET A 67 -21.88 9.35 5.25
C MET A 67 -22.82 9.98 6.27
N SER A 68 -22.42 11.11 6.83
CA SER A 68 -23.22 11.92 7.75
C SER A 68 -23.31 13.37 7.26
N GLY A 69 -24.13 14.16 7.94
CA GLY A 69 -24.01 15.62 7.86
C GLY A 69 -22.66 16.10 8.39
N PHE A 70 -22.32 17.36 8.13
CA PHE A 70 -21.11 17.97 8.71
C PHE A 70 -21.19 18.01 10.24
N PRO A 71 -20.08 17.82 10.96
CA PRO A 71 -20.09 17.81 12.41
C PRO A 71 -20.47 19.18 12.99
N GLU A 72 -21.38 19.19 13.96
CA GLU A 72 -21.84 20.40 14.64
C GLU A 72 -20.92 20.83 15.79
N ASP A 73 -19.94 19.99 16.15
CA ASP A 73 -19.04 20.12 17.29
C ASP A 73 -17.62 20.57 16.93
N ARG A 74 -17.37 20.92 15.66
CA ARG A 74 -16.05 21.34 15.16
C ARG A 74 -15.86 22.86 15.09
N GLY A 75 -16.87 23.63 15.55
CA GLY A 75 -16.85 25.10 15.54
C GLY A 75 -17.03 25.73 14.16
N TRP A 76 -17.60 25.00 13.20
CA TRP A 76 -17.84 25.49 11.84
C TRP A 76 -19.14 26.28 11.74
N ASP A 77 -19.13 27.36 10.95
CA ASP A 77 -20.36 28.06 10.56
C ASP A 77 -21.06 27.26 9.44
N LEU A 78 -21.76 26.19 9.81
CA LEU A 78 -22.44 25.32 8.85
C LEU A 78 -23.55 26.04 8.08
N ALA A 79 -24.21 27.02 8.71
CA ALA A 79 -25.24 27.82 8.07
C ALA A 79 -24.64 28.73 6.99
N GLY A 80 -23.49 29.34 7.28
CA GLY A 80 -22.72 30.12 6.32
C GLY A 80 -21.98 29.28 5.29
N LEU A 81 -21.72 28.01 5.52
CA LEU A 81 -20.87 27.21 4.63
C LEU A 81 -21.59 26.72 3.37
N TYR A 82 -22.91 26.55 3.40
CA TYR A 82 -23.64 25.99 2.25
C TYR A 82 -24.12 27.05 1.26
N ASP A 83 -23.90 26.80 -0.04
CA ASP A 83 -24.55 27.51 -1.16
C ASP A 83 -24.74 26.51 -2.31
N PRO A 84 -25.96 26.39 -2.90
CA PRO A 84 -26.20 25.45 -3.99
C PRO A 84 -25.48 25.81 -5.30
N ASP A 85 -24.98 27.04 -5.46
CA ASP A 85 -24.18 27.45 -6.61
C ASP A 85 -22.73 26.93 -6.48
N PRO A 86 -22.28 26.01 -7.36
CA PRO A 86 -20.93 25.47 -7.31
C PRO A 86 -19.84 26.51 -7.62
N GLU A 87 -20.18 27.61 -8.30
CA GLU A 87 -19.23 28.69 -8.62
C GLU A 87 -19.08 29.70 -7.48
N ARG A 88 -19.87 29.56 -6.41
CA ARG A 88 -19.81 30.47 -5.26
C ARG A 88 -18.55 30.25 -4.44
N ALA A 89 -17.63 31.21 -4.55
CA ALA A 89 -16.39 31.20 -3.78
C ALA A 89 -16.63 31.10 -2.25
N GLY A 90 -15.88 30.20 -1.61
CA GLY A 90 -15.90 30.02 -0.15
C GLY A 90 -17.11 29.27 0.39
N LYS A 91 -17.91 28.62 -0.46
CA LYS A 91 -19.08 27.82 -0.09
C LYS A 91 -18.95 26.37 -0.55
N SER A 92 -19.74 25.50 0.05
CA SER A 92 -19.92 24.11 -0.34
C SER A 92 -21.35 23.89 -0.86
N TYR A 93 -21.50 23.25 -2.00
CA TYR A 93 -22.80 22.81 -2.52
C TYR A 93 -23.23 21.44 -2.00
N VAL A 94 -22.38 20.76 -1.21
CA VAL A 94 -22.71 19.51 -0.50
C VAL A 94 -22.75 19.74 1.01
N ARG A 95 -23.57 18.95 1.71
CA ARG A 95 -23.72 19.00 3.18
C ARG A 95 -23.36 17.69 3.88
N ALA A 96 -22.87 16.71 3.13
CA ALA A 96 -22.58 15.38 3.64
C ALA A 96 -21.12 14.98 3.38
N GLY A 97 -20.57 14.18 4.30
CA GLY A 97 -19.18 13.71 4.28
C GLY A 97 -19.00 12.54 5.25
N GLY A 98 -17.87 11.84 5.15
CA GLY A 98 -17.46 10.86 6.15
C GLY A 98 -16.57 11.53 7.19
N PHE A 99 -17.00 11.54 8.45
CA PHE A 99 -16.28 12.18 9.56
C PHE A 99 -15.95 11.17 10.67
N LEU A 100 -14.83 11.40 11.36
CA LEU A 100 -14.45 10.72 12.61
C LEU A 100 -15.09 11.38 13.82
#